data_AF-A0A009RMP4-F1
#
_entry.id   AF-A0A009RMP4-F1
#
_cell.length_a   1.000
_cell.length_b   1.000
_cell.length_c   1.000
_cell.angle_alpha   90.00
_cell.angle_beta   90.00
_cell.angle_gamma   90.00
#
_symmetry.space_group_name_H-M   'P 1'
#
loop_
_entity.id
_entity.type
_entity.pdbx_description
1 polymer ?
#
loop_
_entity_poly.entity_id
_entity_poly.type
_entity_poly.pdbx_seq_one_letter_code
_entity_poly.pdbx_strand_id
1 'polypeptide(L)'
;MATDQETYEQIKKATWFDRELRAFELYNAEKNLCDELMNYHFADWLINACGKYQAREQAPFRNSGSQVRCSPSAPHQLSDKQVHAFAQKLSQHPEFASQFAAAGESYDQLAARIAVKLSDPVQAKQWEPYLKQVGFKGSLQGAA
;
A
#
# COMPACT_ATOMS: atom_id res chain seq x y z
N MET A 1 1.99 31.78 21.49
CA MET A 1 0.81 30.91 21.30
C MET A 1 0.07 31.49 20.13
N ALA A 2 -0.03 30.78 18.99
CA ALA A 2 -0.80 31.27 17.85
C ALA A 2 -2.27 31.36 18.27
N THR A 3 -2.92 32.48 17.99
CA THR A 3 -4.35 32.66 18.24
C THR A 3 -5.15 31.77 17.28
N ASP A 4 -6.35 31.34 17.67
CA ASP A 4 -7.19 30.47 16.83
C ASP A 4 -7.45 31.07 15.43
N GLN A 5 -7.46 32.41 15.34
CA GLN A 5 -7.58 33.16 14.09
C GLN A 5 -6.36 33.02 13.17
N GLU A 6 -5.15 32.99 13.73
CA GLU A 6 -3.90 32.81 12.96
C GLU A 6 -3.79 31.38 12.42
N THR A 7 -4.30 30.40 13.16
CA THR A 7 -4.36 29.00 12.70
C THR A 7 -5.34 28.85 11.54
N TYR A 8 -6.51 29.49 11.60
CA TYR A 8 -7.47 29.48 10.49
C TYR A 8 -6.90 30.08 9.20
N GLU A 9 -6.27 31.26 9.29
CA GLU A 9 -5.67 31.91 8.12
C GLU A 9 -4.52 31.10 7.50
N GLN A 10 -3.77 30.37 8.33
CA GLN A 10 -2.72 29.46 7.86
C GLN A 10 -3.28 28.24 7.16
N ILE A 11 -4.31 27.60 7.72
CA ILE A 11 -5.00 26.45 7.11
C ILE A 11 -5.62 26.86 5.77
N LYS A 12 -6.29 28.01 5.71
CA LYS A 12 -6.93 28.51 4.48
C LYS A 12 -5.93 28.80 3.36
N LYS A 13 -4.70 29.19 3.69
CA LYS A 13 -3.63 29.46 2.71
C LYS A 13 -2.79 28.23 2.38
N ALA A 14 -3.03 27.10 3.06
CA ALA A 14 -2.24 25.91 2.87
C ALA A 14 -2.52 25.24 1.52
N THR A 15 -1.46 24.85 0.81
CA THR A 15 -1.56 24.23 -0.53
C THR A 15 -2.29 22.87 -0.53
N TRP A 16 -2.45 22.25 0.63
CA TRP A 16 -3.18 21.00 0.79
C TRP A 16 -4.68 21.21 1.05
N PHE A 17 -5.12 22.40 1.45
CA PHE A 17 -6.50 22.67 1.86
C PHE A 17 -7.50 22.40 0.73
N ASP A 18 -7.28 22.96 -0.46
CA ASP A 18 -8.13 22.73 -1.64
C ASP A 18 -8.24 21.24 -2.02
N ARG A 19 -7.19 20.47 -1.77
CA ARG A 19 -7.15 19.03 -2.10
C ARG A 19 -8.04 18.25 -1.14
N GLU A 20 -7.99 18.57 0.14
CA GLU A 20 -8.81 17.93 1.17
C GLU A 20 -10.27 18.39 1.09
N LEU A 21 -10.54 19.65 0.71
CA LEU A 21 -11.89 20.15 0.43
C LEU A 21 -12.54 19.34 -0.71
N ARG A 22 -11.86 19.20 -1.86
CA ARG A 22 -12.38 18.39 -2.97
C ARG A 22 -12.56 16.92 -2.60
N ALA A 23 -11.66 16.35 -1.81
CA ALA A 23 -11.77 14.97 -1.36
C ALA A 23 -13.00 14.77 -0.46
N PHE A 24 -13.26 15.74 0.44
CA PHE A 24 -14.45 15.75 1.28
C PHE A 24 -15.74 15.89 0.47
N GLU A 25 -15.76 16.78 -0.52
CA GLU A 25 -16.91 16.93 -1.42
C GLU A 25 -17.20 15.63 -2.18
N LEU A 26 -16.18 15.01 -2.79
CA LEU A 26 -16.34 13.74 -3.50
C LEU A 26 -16.78 12.59 -2.59
N TYR A 27 -16.25 12.52 -1.38
CA TYR A 27 -16.61 11.49 -0.40
C TYR A 27 -18.07 11.60 0.07
N ASN A 28 -18.60 12.82 0.12
CA ASN A 28 -19.96 13.09 0.55
C ASN A 28 -20.93 13.35 -0.61
N ALA A 29 -20.48 13.38 -1.86
CA ALA A 29 -21.31 13.69 -3.03
C ALA A 29 -22.53 12.75 -3.19
N GLU A 30 -22.40 11.51 -2.75
CA GLU A 30 -23.48 10.51 -2.79
C GLU A 30 -24.22 10.39 -1.45
N LYS A 31 -23.77 11.10 -0.41
CA LYS A 31 -24.35 11.04 0.92
C LYS A 31 -25.36 12.17 1.09
N ASN A 32 -26.61 11.81 1.35
CA ASN A 32 -27.65 12.76 1.72
C ASN A 32 -27.51 13.16 3.21
N LEU A 33 -26.42 13.83 3.57
CA LEU A 33 -26.19 14.40 4.90
C LEU A 33 -26.74 15.82 4.94
N CYS A 34 -27.34 16.24 6.07
CA CYS A 34 -27.78 17.62 6.23
C CYS A 34 -26.58 18.57 6.41
N ASP A 35 -26.74 19.82 6.00
CA ASP A 35 -25.69 20.85 6.00
C ASP A 35 -25.01 21.02 7.36
N GLU A 36 -25.78 20.94 8.44
CA GLU A 36 -25.26 21.07 9.81
C GLU A 36 -24.31 19.93 10.16
N LEU A 37 -24.68 18.68 9.81
CA LEU A 37 -23.83 17.51 10.03
C LEU A 37 -22.62 17.50 9.08
N MET A 38 -22.78 18.01 7.85
CA MET A 38 -21.69 18.22 6.90
C MET A 38 -20.62 19.18 7.44
N ASN A 39 -21.02 20.25 8.13
CA ASN A 39 -20.09 21.18 8.76
C ASN A 39 -19.27 20.52 9.87
N TYR A 40 -19.90 19.69 10.72
CA TYR A 40 -19.18 18.93 11.75
C TYR A 40 -18.21 17.93 11.15
N HIS A 41 -18.63 17.17 10.14
CA HIS A 41 -17.77 16.21 9.47
C HIS A 41 -16.59 16.90 8.76
N PHE A 42 -16.81 18.08 8.19
CA PHE A 42 -15.73 18.84 7.59
C PHE A 42 -14.73 19.34 8.63
N ALA A 43 -15.19 19.76 9.81
CA ALA A 43 -14.30 20.13 10.91
C ALA A 43 -13.42 18.95 11.36
N ASP A 44 -14.01 17.76 11.57
CA ASP A 44 -13.24 16.55 11.90
C ASP A 44 -12.25 16.17 10.78
N TRP A 45 -12.66 16.31 9.53
CA TRP A 45 -11.80 16.07 8.37
C TRP A 45 -10.57 16.98 8.38
N LEU A 46 -10.78 18.28 8.64
CA LEU A 46 -9.70 19.26 8.69
C LEU A 46 -8.77 19.05 9.89
N ILE A 47 -9.28 18.64 11.06
CA ILE A 47 -8.45 18.32 12.23
C ILE A 47 -7.49 17.18 11.90
N ASN A 48 -7.99 16.11 11.29
CA ASN A 48 -7.16 14.97 10.89
C ASN A 48 -6.17 15.34 9.77
N ALA A 49 -6.60 16.14 8.79
CA ALA A 49 -5.75 16.63 7.73
C ALA A 49 -4.61 17.52 8.28
N CYS A 50 -4.92 18.45 9.19
CA CYS A 50 -3.94 19.33 9.80
C CYS A 50 -2.84 18.53 10.51
N GLY A 51 -3.20 17.53 11.32
CA GLY A 51 -2.24 16.64 11.96
C GLY A 51 -1.37 15.86 10.95
N LYS A 52 -1.98 15.34 9.88
CA LYS A 52 -1.28 14.63 8.80
C LYS A 52 -0.27 15.51 8.07
N TYR A 53 -0.63 16.74 7.70
CA TYR A 53 0.27 17.63 6.95
C TYR A 53 1.32 18.29 7.85
N GLN A 54 1.00 18.60 9.11
CA GLN A 54 1.98 19.09 10.07
C GLN A 54 3.06 18.04 10.37
N ALA A 55 2.68 16.77 10.53
CA ALA A 55 3.64 15.67 10.67
C ALA A 55 4.46 15.44 9.39
N ARG A 56 3.89 15.74 8.22
CA ARG A 56 4.57 15.61 6.92
C ARG A 56 5.57 16.73 6.64
N GLU A 57 5.30 17.94 7.11
CA GLU A 57 6.21 19.10 7.02
C GLU A 57 7.39 18.96 8.00
N GLN A 58 7.17 18.36 9.17
CA GLN A 58 8.23 18.08 10.15
C GLN A 58 9.06 16.82 9.80
N ALA A 59 8.51 15.91 8.98
CA ALA A 59 9.26 14.75 8.50
C ALA A 59 10.18 15.13 7.33
N PRO A 60 11.48 14.73 7.33
CA PRO A 60 12.34 14.92 6.18
C PRO A 60 11.70 14.26 4.95
N PHE A 61 11.53 15.05 3.89
CA PHE A 61 10.83 14.77 2.64
C PHE A 61 10.83 13.29 2.23
N ARG A 62 9.84 12.52 2.66
CA ARG A 62 9.53 11.21 2.07
C ARG A 62 8.43 11.42 1.04
N ASN A 63 8.89 11.56 -0.19
CA ASN A 63 8.08 11.55 -1.41
C ASN A 63 7.05 10.41 -1.31
N SER A 64 5.80 10.78 -1.03
CA SER A 64 4.67 9.88 -0.87
C SER A 64 3.74 10.13 -2.06
N GLY A 65 4.20 9.73 -3.24
CA GLY A 65 3.30 9.04 -4.16
C GLY A 65 3.13 7.62 -3.61
N SER A 66 2.00 6.98 -3.89
CA SER A 66 1.80 5.54 -3.64
C SER A 66 2.90 4.73 -4.31
N GLN A 67 4.03 4.59 -3.62
CA GLN A 67 4.95 3.49 -3.80
C GLN A 67 4.76 2.65 -2.56
N VAL A 68 4.28 1.44 -2.77
CA VAL A 68 4.47 0.31 -1.88
C VAL A 68 5.97 0.26 -1.55
N ARG A 69 6.37 0.95 -0.48
CA ARG A 69 7.73 0.90 0.03
C ARG A 69 7.89 -0.45 0.68
N CYS A 70 8.34 -1.41 -0.11
CA CYS A 70 9.21 -2.44 0.43
C CYS A 70 10.46 -1.68 0.88
N SER A 71 10.55 -1.34 2.17
CA SER A 71 11.83 -0.99 2.75
C SER A 71 12.83 -2.09 2.37
N PRO A 72 14.05 -1.77 1.90
CA PRO A 72 15.09 -2.78 1.74
C PRO A 72 15.63 -3.09 3.15
N SER A 73 14.77 -3.65 4.00
CA SER A 73 15.15 -4.23 5.27
C SER A 73 15.76 -5.60 4.95
N ALA A 74 17.05 -5.59 4.61
CA ALA A 74 17.83 -6.75 4.19
C ALA A 74 17.32 -7.43 2.89
N PRO A 75 18.10 -7.46 1.80
CA PRO A 75 17.69 -8.05 0.52
C PRO A 75 17.52 -9.58 0.55
N HIS A 76 17.51 -10.23 1.72
CA HIS A 76 17.75 -11.67 1.83
C HIS A 76 16.47 -12.51 1.98
N GLN A 77 15.32 -11.91 2.34
CA GLN A 77 14.08 -12.67 2.55
C GLN A 77 12.84 -11.84 2.12
N LEU A 78 11.88 -12.51 1.45
CA LEU A 78 10.60 -11.91 1.10
C LEU A 78 9.73 -11.77 2.36
N SER A 79 9.13 -10.60 2.59
CA SER A 79 8.09 -10.44 3.60
C SER A 79 6.82 -11.20 3.21
N ASP A 80 6.00 -11.65 4.17
CA ASP A 80 4.74 -12.37 3.91
C ASP A 80 3.86 -11.65 2.86
N LYS A 81 3.76 -10.33 2.94
CA LYS A 81 3.01 -9.53 1.95
C LYS A 81 3.57 -9.67 0.53
N GLN A 82 4.89 -9.69 0.41
CA GLN A 82 5.57 -9.89 -0.88
C GLN A 82 5.38 -11.33 -1.36
N VAL A 83 5.52 -12.30 -0.46
CA VAL A 83 5.28 -13.74 -0.73
C VAL A 83 3.90 -13.95 -1.31
N HIS A 84 2.84 -13.45 -0.65
CA HIS A 84 1.47 -13.57 -1.14
C HIS A 84 1.27 -12.88 -2.50
N ALA A 85 1.83 -11.67 -2.68
CA ALA A 85 1.73 -10.95 -3.94
C ALA A 85 2.42 -11.68 -5.10
N PHE A 86 3.61 -12.25 -4.87
CA PHE A 86 4.32 -13.05 -5.87
C PHE A 86 3.62 -14.39 -6.12
N ALA A 87 3.07 -15.02 -5.08
CA ALA A 87 2.37 -16.28 -5.21
C ALA A 87 1.09 -16.16 -6.06
N GLN A 88 0.34 -15.07 -5.87
CA GLN A 88 -0.83 -14.73 -6.71
C GLN A 88 -0.44 -14.47 -8.17
N LYS A 89 0.69 -13.80 -8.41
CA LYS A 89 1.19 -13.60 -9.78
C LYS A 89 1.65 -14.89 -10.43
N LEU A 90 2.34 -15.76 -9.68
CA LEU A 90 2.81 -17.05 -10.17
C LEU A 90 1.66 -18.02 -10.44
N SER A 91 0.60 -18.01 -9.61
CA SER A 91 -0.56 -18.85 -9.86
C SER A 91 -1.28 -18.48 -11.16
N GLN A 92 -1.29 -17.19 -11.52
CA GLN A 92 -1.85 -16.72 -12.79
C GLN A 92 -0.87 -16.83 -13.96
N HIS A 93 0.38 -17.20 -13.72
CA HIS A 93 1.38 -17.33 -14.78
C HIS A 93 1.20 -18.67 -15.49
N PRO A 94 0.80 -18.69 -16.79
CA PRO A 94 0.39 -19.92 -17.46
C PRO A 94 1.49 -20.98 -17.51
N GLU A 95 2.76 -20.60 -17.68
CA GLU A 95 3.88 -21.56 -17.68
C GLU A 95 4.15 -22.17 -16.30
N PHE A 96 3.86 -21.42 -15.23
CA PHE A 96 4.06 -21.89 -13.86
C PHE A 96 2.86 -22.71 -13.42
N ALA A 97 1.65 -22.20 -13.62
CA ALA A 97 0.41 -22.92 -13.35
C ALA A 97 0.35 -24.25 -14.09
N SER A 98 0.77 -24.33 -15.35
CA SER A 98 0.76 -25.60 -16.09
C SER A 98 1.71 -26.65 -15.50
N GLN A 99 2.79 -26.24 -14.84
CA GLN A 99 3.77 -27.15 -14.24
C GLN A 99 3.45 -27.49 -12.77
N PHE A 100 2.89 -26.53 -12.04
CA PHE A 100 2.71 -26.63 -10.60
C PHE A 100 1.25 -26.69 -10.17
N ALA A 101 0.25 -26.43 -11.00
CA ALA A 101 -1.16 -26.58 -10.62
C ALA A 101 -1.56 -28.06 -10.56
N ALA A 102 -2.38 -28.41 -9.58
CA ALA A 102 -3.05 -29.71 -9.58
C ALA A 102 -4.28 -29.71 -10.49
N ALA A 103 -4.68 -30.88 -10.99
CA ALA A 103 -5.86 -31.02 -11.84
C ALA A 103 -7.13 -30.55 -11.10
N GLY A 104 -7.77 -29.50 -11.61
CA GLY A 104 -8.97 -28.91 -11.01
C GLY A 104 -8.72 -27.96 -9.84
N GLU A 105 -7.47 -27.60 -9.54
CA GLU A 105 -7.13 -26.62 -8.50
C GLU A 105 -7.44 -25.19 -8.96
N SER A 106 -8.02 -24.37 -8.07
CA SER A 106 -8.24 -22.95 -8.36
C SER A 106 -6.96 -22.14 -8.24
N TYR A 107 -6.88 -21.00 -8.93
CA TYR A 107 -5.72 -20.11 -8.87
C TYR A 107 -5.40 -19.60 -7.46
N ASP A 108 -6.42 -19.45 -6.61
CA ASP A 108 -6.23 -19.00 -5.23
C ASP A 108 -5.64 -20.10 -4.34
N GLN A 109 -6.08 -21.35 -4.53
CA GLN A 109 -5.52 -22.53 -3.86
C GLN A 109 -4.05 -22.75 -4.25
N LEU A 110 -3.77 -22.62 -5.55
CA LEU A 110 -2.40 -22.66 -6.06
C LEU A 110 -1.55 -21.54 -5.46
N ALA A 111 -2.06 -20.30 -5.40
CA ALA A 111 -1.35 -19.18 -4.79
C ALA A 111 -1.06 -19.40 -3.31
N ALA A 112 -2.03 -19.93 -2.53
CA ALA A 112 -1.80 -20.24 -1.12
C ALA A 112 -0.67 -21.28 -0.97
N ARG A 113 -0.64 -22.31 -1.82
CA ARG A 113 0.41 -23.34 -1.79
C ARG A 113 1.78 -22.78 -2.19
N ILE A 114 1.82 -21.93 -3.22
CA ILE A 114 3.02 -21.22 -3.66
C ILE A 114 3.52 -20.30 -2.55
N ALA A 115 2.63 -19.60 -1.83
CA ALA A 115 3.00 -18.73 -0.71
C ALA A 115 3.72 -19.52 0.40
N VAL A 116 3.16 -20.66 0.82
CA VAL A 116 3.78 -21.53 1.83
C VAL A 116 5.18 -22.00 1.38
N LYS A 117 5.35 -22.30 0.09
CA LYS A 117 6.65 -22.67 -0.47
C LYS A 117 7.63 -21.49 -0.52
N LEU A 118 7.16 -20.31 -0.90
CA LEU A 118 7.97 -19.08 -0.93
C LEU A 118 8.37 -18.57 0.46
N SER A 119 7.66 -18.98 1.53
CA SER A 119 8.07 -18.72 2.91
C SER A 119 9.34 -19.51 3.30
N ASP A 120 9.63 -20.63 2.63
CA ASP A 120 10.87 -21.37 2.81
C ASP A 120 11.99 -20.76 1.96
N PRO A 121 13.09 -20.25 2.56
CA PRO A 121 14.18 -19.61 1.83
C PRO A 121 14.86 -20.53 0.80
N VAL A 122 14.85 -21.84 1.00
CA VAL A 122 15.44 -22.82 0.06
C VAL A 122 14.59 -22.91 -1.20
N GLN A 123 13.27 -23.06 -1.03
CA GLN A 123 12.30 -23.11 -2.12
C GLN A 123 12.20 -21.76 -2.85
N ALA A 124 12.23 -20.65 -2.10
CA ALA A 124 12.20 -19.30 -2.67
C ALA A 124 13.38 -19.06 -3.62
N LYS A 125 14.59 -19.52 -3.28
CA LYS A 125 15.76 -19.47 -4.18
C LYS A 125 15.55 -20.30 -5.44
N GLN A 126 14.97 -21.50 -5.33
CA GLN A 126 14.69 -22.34 -6.50
C GLN A 126 13.72 -21.64 -7.47
N TRP A 127 12.79 -20.85 -6.95
CA TRP A 127 11.81 -20.11 -7.76
C TRP A 127 12.25 -18.69 -8.11
N GLU A 128 13.47 -18.29 -7.78
CA GLU A 128 14.03 -16.99 -8.14
C GLU A 128 13.90 -16.66 -9.65
N PRO A 129 14.13 -17.59 -10.60
CA PRO A 129 13.93 -17.32 -12.02
C PRO A 129 12.47 -16.93 -12.37
N TYR A 130 11.50 -17.65 -11.81
CA TYR A 130 10.08 -17.37 -12.02
C TYR A 130 9.65 -16.08 -11.32
N LEU A 131 10.20 -15.81 -10.13
CA LEU A 131 10.00 -14.54 -9.43
C LEU A 131 10.48 -13.37 -10.28
N LYS A 132 11.64 -13.50 -10.94
CA LYS A 132 12.16 -12.46 -11.85
C LYS A 132 11.24 -12.23 -13.05
N GLN A 133 10.63 -13.29 -13.60
CA GLN A 133 9.64 -13.17 -14.67
C GLN A 133 8.39 -12.38 -14.24
N VAL A 134 7.93 -12.54 -13.00
CA VAL A 134 6.78 -11.79 -12.46
C VAL A 134 7.13 -10.41 -11.88
N GLY A 135 8.38 -9.97 -12.06
CA GLY A 135 8.86 -8.62 -11.74
C GLY A 135 9.67 -8.49 -10.44
N PHE A 136 10.17 -9.58 -9.86
CA PHE A 136 11.12 -9.52 -8.75
C PHE A 136 12.49 -9.02 -9.24
N LYS A 137 13.01 -7.97 -8.59
CA LYS A 137 14.30 -7.35 -8.93
C LYS A 137 15.38 -7.55 -7.86
N GLY A 138 15.10 -8.36 -6.83
CA GLY A 138 16.06 -8.69 -5.77
C GLY A 138 16.86 -9.95 -6.05
N SER A 139 17.67 -10.38 -5.08
CA SER A 139 18.35 -11.68 -5.08
C SER A 139 18.04 -12.39 -3.76
N LEU A 140 17.63 -13.65 -3.82
CA LEU A 140 17.30 -14.43 -2.62
C LEU A 140 18.55 -15.21 -2.18
N GLN A 141 19.06 -14.95 -0.98
CA GLN A 141 20.07 -15.82 -0.37
C GLN A 141 19.37 -17.05 0.18
N GLY A 142 19.31 -18.11 -0.62
CA GLY A 142 18.97 -19.44 -0.10
C GLY A 142 20.05 -19.88 0.88
N ALA A 143 19.59 -20.40 2.02
CA ALA A 143 20.44 -20.89 3.10
C ALA A 143 21.57 -21.77 2.52
N ALA A 144 22.80 -21.45 2.90
CA ALA A 144 24.00 -22.24 2.60
C ALA A 144 24.04 -23.49 3.49
#